data_AF-A0A2A5CBW1-F1
#
_entry.id   AF-A0A2A5CBW1-F1
#
_cell.length_a   1.000
_cell.length_b   1.000
_cell.length_c   1.000
_cell.angle_alpha   90.00
_cell.angle_beta   90.00
_cell.angle_gamma   90.00
#
_symmetry.space_group_name_H-M   'P 1'
#
loop_
_entity.id
_entity.type
_entity.pdbx_description
1 polymer ?
#
loop_
_entity_poly.entity_id
_entity_poly.type
_entity_poly.pdbx_seq_one_letter_code
_entity_poly.pdbx_strand_id
1 'polypeptide(L)'
;MGKVEAGLANVYNDFSGLSQLRHQASENPELAAKEVAQQFESIFVSMVMKAMRDAGPKGGLFNSDQMEAYQGMFDQQLAVNLSNSGGLGLASMIEKQITLSQR
;
A
#
# COMPACT_ATOMS: atom_id res chain seq x y z
N MET A 1 -20.41 -15.90 5.09
CA MET A 1 -20.38 -14.53 4.54
C MET A 1 -19.89 -13.61 5.64
N GLY A 2 -18.78 -12.88 5.45
CA GLY A 2 -18.29 -11.88 6.42
C GLY A 2 -16.87 -12.12 6.94
N LYS A 3 -15.86 -11.85 6.12
CA LYS A 3 -14.46 -11.67 6.55
C LYS A 3 -13.77 -10.66 5.62
N VAL A 4 -14.09 -9.38 5.76
CA VAL A 4 -13.34 -8.31 5.06
C VAL A 4 -13.34 -7.03 5.92
N GLU A 5 -12.74 -7.06 7.12
CA GLU A 5 -12.60 -5.86 7.96
C GLU A 5 -11.24 -5.80 8.70
N ALA A 6 -10.14 -6.07 7.99
CA ALA A 6 -8.80 -5.80 8.50
C ALA A 6 -7.98 -5.04 7.44
N GLY A 7 -8.40 -3.82 7.14
CA GLY A 7 -7.69 -2.91 6.25
C GLY A 7 -6.46 -2.32 6.93
N LEU A 8 -5.29 -2.88 6.65
CA LEU A 8 -3.96 -2.29 6.44
C LEU A 8 -3.38 -1.21 7.40
N ALA A 9 -4.02 -0.89 8.52
CA ALA A 9 -3.33 -0.31 9.69
C ALA A 9 -2.18 -1.21 10.19
N ASN A 10 -2.18 -2.48 9.75
CA ASN A 10 -1.13 -3.46 10.00
C ASN A 10 0.15 -3.26 9.18
N VAL A 11 0.15 -2.66 7.98
CA VAL A 11 1.32 -2.81 7.07
C VAL A 11 2.61 -2.18 7.63
N TYR A 12 2.51 -1.13 8.45
CA TYR A 12 3.67 -0.46 9.05
C TYR A 12 4.11 -1.05 10.42
N ASN A 13 3.23 -1.81 11.10
CA ASN A 13 3.48 -2.36 12.44
C ASN A 13 3.44 -3.89 12.50
N ASP A 14 3.15 -4.57 11.40
CA ASP A 14 2.92 -6.00 11.37
C ASP A 14 4.16 -6.78 10.91
N PHE A 15 5.10 -6.92 11.84
CA PHE A 15 6.20 -7.88 11.70
C PHE A 15 5.68 -9.32 11.47
N SER A 16 4.45 -9.63 11.89
CA SER A 16 3.84 -10.94 11.66
C SER A 16 3.41 -11.13 10.20
N GLY A 17 2.91 -10.07 9.55
CA GLY A 17 2.61 -10.04 8.11
C GLY A 17 3.85 -10.29 7.25
N LEU A 18 5.01 -9.73 7.62
CA LEU A 18 6.29 -10.01 6.96
C LEU A 18 6.74 -11.46 7.16
N SER A 19 6.60 -12.02 8.36
CA SER A 19 6.95 -13.41 8.64
C SER A 19 6.05 -14.39 7.89
N GLN A 20 4.77 -14.05 7.74
CA GLN A 20 3.79 -14.83 7.00
C GLN A 20 4.07 -14.79 5.48
N LEU A 21 4.41 -13.60 4.95
CA LEU A 21 4.82 -13.43 3.57
C LEU A 21 6.10 -14.22 3.24
N ARG A 22 7.07 -14.23 4.16
CA ARG A 22 8.31 -15.03 4.03
C ARG A 22 8.01 -16.54 4.00
N HIS A 23 7.06 -17.00 4.81
CA HIS A 23 6.65 -18.40 4.82
C HIS A 23 5.92 -18.76 3.51
N GLN A 24 4.98 -17.94 3.06
CA GLN A 24 4.27 -18.14 1.79
C GLN A 24 5.21 -18.09 0.59
N ALA A 25 6.25 -17.25 0.60
CA ALA A 25 7.26 -17.22 -0.46
C ALA A 25 8.04 -18.53 -0.58
N SER A 26 8.18 -19.29 0.52
CA SER A 26 8.82 -20.61 0.49
C SER A 26 7.91 -21.72 -0.07
N GLU A 27 6.59 -21.56 0.03
CA GLU A 27 5.61 -22.56 -0.44
C GLU A 27 5.08 -22.25 -1.84
N ASN A 28 4.85 -20.96 -2.16
CA ASN A 28 4.30 -20.48 -3.42
C ASN A 28 4.93 -19.11 -3.79
N PRO A 29 6.12 -19.12 -4.43
CA PRO A 29 6.85 -17.89 -4.75
C PRO A 29 6.07 -16.94 -5.67
N GLU A 30 5.21 -17.47 -6.55
CA GLU A 30 4.40 -16.67 -7.49
C GLU A 30 3.27 -15.91 -6.77
N LEU A 31 2.57 -16.55 -5.83
CA LEU A 31 1.56 -15.89 -5.01
C LEU A 31 2.19 -14.83 -4.09
N ALA A 32 3.36 -15.13 -3.53
CA ALA A 32 4.08 -14.16 -2.70
C ALA A 32 4.58 -12.96 -3.53
N ALA A 33 5.06 -13.18 -4.75
CA ALA A 33 5.47 -12.08 -5.65
C ALA A 33 4.30 -11.13 -5.95
N LYS A 34 3.10 -11.68 -6.16
CA LYS A 34 1.88 -10.88 -6.36
C LYS A 34 1.52 -10.06 -5.12
N GLU A 35 1.52 -10.66 -3.93
CA GLU A 35 1.22 -9.94 -2.68
C GLU A 35 2.26 -8.84 -2.40
N VAL A 36 3.55 -9.12 -2.57
CA VAL A 36 4.62 -8.12 -2.45
C VAL A 36 4.39 -6.96 -3.41
N ALA A 37 4.06 -7.26 -4.67
CA ALA A 37 3.86 -6.23 -5.68
C ALA A 37 2.66 -5.33 -5.38
N GLN A 38 1.55 -5.89 -4.88
CA GLN A 38 0.38 -5.12 -4.44
C GLN A 38 0.70 -4.22 -3.23
N GLN A 39 1.43 -4.76 -2.24
CA GLN A 39 1.84 -3.96 -1.09
C GLN A 39 2.78 -2.82 -1.48
N PHE A 40 3.71 -3.06 -2.40
CA PHE A 40 4.60 -2.01 -2.91
C PHE A 40 3.81 -0.91 -3.63
N GLU A 41 2.86 -1.28 -4.51
CA GLU A 41 2.03 -0.29 -5.21
C GLU A 41 1.22 0.57 -4.22
N SER A 42 0.69 -0.01 -3.15
CA SER A 42 0.00 0.72 -2.09
C SER A 42 0.89 1.79 -1.43
N ILE A 43 2.15 1.46 -1.15
CA ILE A 43 3.13 2.40 -0.59
C ILE A 43 3.44 3.51 -1.60
N PHE A 44 3.63 3.15 -2.87
CA PHE A 44 3.89 4.11 -3.93
C PHE A 44 2.73 5.10 -4.13
N VAL A 45 1.49 4.61 -4.19
CA VAL A 45 0.28 5.44 -4.30
C VAL A 45 0.19 6.39 -3.10
N SER A 46 0.48 5.92 -1.88
CA SER A 46 0.53 6.78 -0.69
C SER A 46 1.59 7.88 -0.82
N MET A 47 2.78 7.56 -1.35
CA MET A 47 3.83 8.56 -1.61
C MET A 47 3.40 9.60 -2.66
N VAL A 48 2.74 9.17 -3.74
CA VAL A 48 2.21 10.08 -4.78
C VAL A 48 1.16 11.01 -4.20
N MET A 49 0.18 10.48 -3.46
CA MET A 49 -0.85 11.27 -2.79
C MET A 49 -0.24 12.32 -1.84
N LYS A 50 0.76 11.91 -1.06
CA LYS A 50 1.51 12.82 -0.19
C LYS A 50 2.24 13.91 -0.98
N ALA A 51 2.94 13.54 -2.04
CA ALA A 51 3.68 14.49 -2.89
C ALA A 51 2.74 15.51 -3.57
N MET A 52 1.57 15.07 -4.05
CA MET A 52 0.53 15.95 -4.61
C MET A 52 0.02 16.96 -3.57
N ARG A 53 -0.14 16.53 -2.32
CA ARG A 53 -0.55 17.41 -1.21
C ARG A 53 0.55 18.40 -0.83
N ASP A 54 1.79 17.94 -0.77
CA ASP A 54 2.95 18.79 -0.48
C ASP A 54 3.16 19.87 -1.55
N ALA A 55 2.76 19.60 -2.81
CA ALA A 55 2.80 20.55 -3.91
C ALA A 55 1.60 21.53 -3.95
N GLY A 56 0.55 21.29 -3.15
CA GLY A 56 -0.60 22.19 -3.01
C GLY A 56 -0.29 23.43 -2.16
N PRO A 57 -1.17 24.45 -2.14
CA PRO A 57 -0.96 25.65 -1.33
C PRO A 57 -0.89 25.29 0.16
N LYS A 58 0.28 25.47 0.78
CA LYS A 58 0.43 25.35 2.24
C LYS A 58 0.02 26.66 2.90
N GLY A 59 -1.21 26.75 3.40
CA GLY A 59 -1.66 27.87 4.24
C GLY A 59 -3.17 28.11 4.24
N GLY A 60 -3.74 28.32 5.43
CA GLY A 60 -5.14 28.71 5.63
C GLY A 60 -5.70 28.24 6.98
N LEU A 61 -6.90 28.72 7.34
CA LEU A 61 -7.67 28.38 8.55
C LEU A 61 -7.89 26.86 8.79
N PHE A 62 -7.54 26.02 7.82
CA PHE A 62 -7.69 24.56 7.83
C PHE A 62 -6.38 23.80 8.11
N ASN A 63 -5.27 24.51 8.38
CA ASN A 63 -3.95 23.89 8.53
C ASN A 63 -3.61 23.59 10.00
N SER A 64 -4.43 22.77 10.66
CA SER A 64 -4.14 22.28 12.02
C SER A 64 -3.54 20.88 12.00
N ASP A 65 -2.63 20.59 12.94
CA ASP A 65 -1.98 19.27 13.08
C ASP A 65 -3.01 18.12 13.19
N GLN A 66 -4.16 18.41 13.81
CA GLN A 66 -5.27 17.45 13.96
C GLN A 66 -5.92 17.10 12.62
N MET A 67 -6.08 18.11 11.74
CA MET A 67 -6.63 17.91 10.39
C MET A 67 -5.63 17.17 9.51
N GLU A 68 -4.34 17.50 9.59
CA GLU A 68 -3.28 16.79 8.87
C GLU A 68 -3.24 15.30 9.23
N ALA A 69 -3.36 14.97 10.52
CA ALA A 69 -3.42 13.59 10.98
C ALA A 69 -4.65 12.84 10.43
N TYR A 70 -5.85 13.43 10.54
CA TYR A 70 -7.08 12.82 10.01
C TYR A 70 -7.01 12.60 8.51
N GLN A 71 -6.51 13.60 7.79
CA GLN A 71 -6.40 13.57 6.35
C GLN A 71 -5.30 12.61 5.89
N GLY A 72 -4.27 12.37 6.70
CA GLY A 72 -3.29 11.30 6.51
C GLY A 72 -3.91 9.91 6.63
N MET A 73 -4.75 9.68 7.64
CA MET A 73 -5.48 8.42 7.78
C MET A 73 -6.46 8.17 6.62
N PHE A 74 -7.13 9.22 6.16
CA PHE A 74 -8.02 9.15 5.00
C PHE A 74 -7.26 8.77 3.72
N ASP A 75 -6.13 9.41 3.45
CA ASP A 75 -5.29 9.12 2.29
C ASP A 75 -4.75 7.70 2.31
N GLN A 76 -4.41 7.19 3.49
CA GLN A 76 -3.98 5.80 3.66
C GLN A 76 -5.09 4.84 3.22
N GLN A 77 -6.31 5.02 3.73
CA GLN A 77 -7.44 4.16 3.35
C GLN A 77 -7.80 4.29 1.86
N LEU A 78 -7.64 5.48 1.30
CA LEU A 78 -7.84 5.72 -0.13
C LEU A 78 -6.77 5.01 -0.98
N ALA A 79 -5.50 5.10 -0.60
CA ALA A 79 -4.40 4.43 -1.30
C ALA A 79 -4.58 2.90 -1.33
N VAL A 80 -5.04 2.34 -0.21
CA VAL A 80 -5.41 0.92 -0.06
C VAL A 80 -6.53 0.53 -1.02
N ASN A 81 -7.64 1.28 -1.00
CA ASN A 81 -8.78 0.98 -1.87
C ASN A 81 -8.41 1.10 -3.35
N LEU A 82 -7.57 2.07 -3.68
CA LEU A 82 -7.13 2.30 -5.04
C LEU A 82 -6.23 1.16 -5.53
N SER A 83 -5.24 0.74 -4.73
CA SER A 83 -4.36 -0.39 -5.07
C SER A 83 -5.12 -1.72 -5.19
N ASN A 84 -6.07 -1.98 -4.28
CA ASN A 84 -6.92 -3.18 -4.36
C ASN A 84 -7.84 -3.20 -5.59
N SER A 85 -8.22 -2.04 -6.12
CA SER A 85 -9.08 -1.92 -7.31
C SER A 85 -8.31 -1.94 -8.63
N GLY A 86 -7.01 -2.25 -8.61
CA GLY A 86 -6.15 -2.28 -9.81
C GLY A 86 -5.17 -1.11 -9.90
N GLY A 87 -5.21 -0.18 -8.94
CA GLY A 87 -4.18 0.83 -8.72
C GLY A 87 -3.79 1.61 -9.97
N LEU A 88 -2.48 1.69 -10.20
CA LEU A 88 -1.87 2.28 -11.39
C LEU A 88 -1.40 1.20 -12.38
N GLY A 89 -1.66 -0.08 -12.06
CA GLY A 89 -1.15 -1.24 -12.80
C GLY A 89 0.34 -1.53 -12.58
N LEU A 90 0.96 -0.88 -11.58
CA LEU A 90 2.38 -1.07 -11.25
C LEU A 90 2.62 -2.42 -10.58
N ALA A 91 1.67 -2.89 -9.79
CA ALA A 91 1.77 -4.21 -9.15
C ALA A 91 2.01 -5.32 -10.18
N SER A 92 1.27 -5.33 -11.29
CA SER A 92 1.46 -6.33 -12.35
C SER A 92 2.80 -6.22 -13.08
N MET A 93 3.40 -5.02 -13.16
CA MET A 93 4.74 -4.85 -13.73
C MET A 93 5.83 -5.36 -12.79
N ILE A 94 5.68 -5.06 -11.49
CA ILE A 94 6.61 -5.50 -10.45
C ILE A 94 6.56 -7.01 -10.28
N GLU A 95 5.36 -7.62 -10.27
CA GLU A 95 5.16 -9.07 -10.24
C GLU A 95 5.91 -9.73 -11.40
N LYS A 96 5.74 -9.23 -12.64
CA LYS A 96 6.49 -9.72 -13.80
C LYS A 96 8.00 -9.61 -13.60
N GLN A 97 8.49 -8.49 -13.08
CA GLN A 97 9.93 -8.29 -12.86
C GLN A 97 10.49 -9.24 -11.79
N ILE A 98 9.75 -9.46 -10.69
CA ILE A 98 10.15 -10.38 -9.62
C ILE A 98 10.21 -11.81 -10.17
N THR A 99 9.18 -12.24 -10.90
CA THR A 99 9.13 -13.58 -11.50
C THR A 99 10.20 -13.78 -12.58
N LEU A 100 10.55 -12.73 -13.33
CA LEU A 100 11.66 -12.77 -14.29
C LEU A 100 13.02 -12.86 -13.62
N SER A 101 13.19 -12.22 -12.45
CA SER A 101 14.46 -12.22 -11.70
C SER A 101 14.69 -13.50 -10.88
N GLN A 102 13.68 -14.36 -10.74
CA GLN A 102 13.76 -15.66 -10.08
C GLN A 102 14.03 -16.84 -11.04
N ARG A 103 14.23 -16.57 -12.33
CA ARG A 103 14.67 -17.54 -13.34
C ARG A 103 16.17 -17.42 -13.59
#